data_AF-A0A2D4LW71-F1
#
_entry.id   AF-A0A2D4LW71-F1
#
_cell.length_a   1.000
_cell.length_b   1.000
_cell.length_c   1.000
_cell.angle_alpha   90.00
_cell.angle_beta   90.00
_cell.angle_gamma   90.00
#
_symmetry.space_group_name_H-M   'P 1'
#
loop_
_entity.id
_entity.type
_entity.pdbx_description
1 polymer ?
#
loop_
_entity_poly.entity_id
_entity_poly.type
_entity_poly.pdbx_seq_one_letter_code
_entity_poly.pdbx_strand_id
1 'polypeptide(L)'
;FNLPSLGKSSDVAQEFMASMTAMDLTQVIQGPTHRGGHTLDLVFFSGQWSNDFDLRGIVFSPLSWLDHLLLRLDFSALLLHRREAEPIRWFRPRHLMDPDGFQRSLGGFPDSLVREPAESLVAA
;
A
#
# COMPACT_ATOMS: atom_id res chain seq x y z
N PHE A 1 -14.44 3.87 -8.78
CA PHE A 1 -14.40 3.74 -7.32
C PHE A 1 -14.29 5.15 -6.74
N ASN A 2 -15.34 5.64 -6.08
CA ASN A 2 -15.37 6.96 -5.47
C ASN A 2 -15.39 6.77 -3.95
N LEU A 3 -14.33 7.16 -3.26
CA LEU A 3 -14.34 7.38 -1.80
C LEU A 3 -14.58 8.88 -1.61
N PRO A 4 -15.81 9.34 -1.31
CA PRO A 4 -16.07 10.73 -1.04
C PRO A 4 -15.55 11.05 0.36
N SER A 5 -14.86 12.18 0.48
CA SER A 5 -14.67 12.84 1.76
C SER A 5 -16.06 13.25 2.29
N LEU A 6 -16.50 12.59 3.36
CA LEU A 6 -17.67 12.95 4.17
C LEU A 6 -19.02 13.06 3.42
N GLY A 7 -19.42 12.01 2.70
CA GLY A 7 -20.79 11.78 2.20
C GLY A 7 -21.02 10.28 2.01
N LYS A 8 -22.27 9.79 2.23
CA LYS A 8 -22.64 8.35 2.30
C LYS A 8 -21.71 7.49 1.42
N SER A 9 -20.77 6.81 2.06
CA SER A 9 -19.81 5.95 1.40
C SER A 9 -20.57 4.92 0.57
N SER A 10 -20.16 4.72 -0.68
CA SER A 10 -20.61 3.58 -1.47
C SER A 10 -20.42 2.30 -0.64
N ASP A 11 -21.39 1.39 -0.65
CA ASP A 11 -21.38 0.13 0.13
C ASP A 11 -20.03 -0.60 0.00
N VAL A 12 -19.53 -0.68 -1.24
CA VAL A 12 -18.22 -1.25 -1.59
C VAL A 12 -17.03 -0.58 -0.90
N ALA A 13 -17.05 0.75 -0.72
CA ALA A 13 -15.97 1.47 -0.06
C ALA A 13 -15.96 1.20 1.45
N GLN A 14 -17.15 1.06 2.04
CA GLN A 14 -17.29 0.71 3.44
C GLN A 14 -16.83 -0.73 3.70
N GLU A 15 -17.21 -1.68 2.84
CA GLU A 15 -16.76 -3.07 2.91
C GLU A 15 -15.24 -3.19 2.75
N PHE A 16 -14.67 -2.43 1.81
CA PHE A 16 -13.21 -2.36 1.63
C PHE A 16 -12.52 -1.87 2.91
N MET A 17 -12.99 -0.77 3.50
CA MET A 17 -12.45 -0.22 4.74
C MET A 17 -12.63 -1.17 5.93
N ALA A 18 -13.77 -1.86 6.01
CA ALA A 18 -14.02 -2.88 7.02
C ALA A 18 -13.07 -4.07 6.87
N SER A 19 -12.78 -4.49 5.63
CA SER A 19 -11.81 -5.55 5.34
C SER A 19 -10.40 -5.15 5.76
N MET A 20 -9.97 -3.92 5.46
CA MET A 20 -8.67 -3.41 5.91
C MET A 20 -8.58 -3.37 7.43
N THR A 21 -9.63 -2.91 8.10
CA THR A 21 -9.71 -2.90 9.57
C THR A 21 -9.64 -4.32 10.15
N ALA A 22 -10.33 -5.29 9.53
CA ALA A 22 -10.30 -6.69 9.93
C ALA A 22 -8.92 -7.33 9.75
N MET A 23 -8.11 -6.83 8.81
CA MET A 23 -6.70 -7.21 8.61
C MET A 23 -5.74 -6.45 9.54
N ASP A 24 -6.25 -5.74 10.55
CA ASP A 24 -5.47 -4.89 11.46
C ASP A 24 -4.67 -3.81 10.71
N LEU A 25 -5.25 -3.28 9.63
CA LEU A 25 -4.68 -2.19 8.84
C LEU A 25 -5.42 -0.87 9.14
N THR A 26 -4.67 0.14 9.55
CA THR A 26 -5.19 1.48 9.86
C THR A 26 -4.83 2.45 8.74
N GLN A 27 -5.83 3.13 8.17
CA GLN A 27 -5.60 4.16 7.15
C GLN A 27 -5.00 5.42 7.75
N VAL A 28 -3.93 5.90 7.12
CA VAL A 28 -3.14 7.03 7.56
C VAL A 28 -3.56 8.33 6.87
N ILE A 29 -3.95 8.23 5.59
CA ILE A 29 -4.36 9.39 4.78
C ILE A 29 -5.83 9.71 5.04
N GLN A 30 -6.13 10.90 5.54
CA GLN A 30 -7.50 11.36 5.80
C GLN A 30 -7.93 12.55 4.91
N GLY A 31 -7.00 13.09 4.11
CA GLY A 31 -7.23 14.25 3.24
C GLY A 31 -7.46 13.90 1.78
N PRO A 32 -7.90 14.85 0.95
CA PRO A 32 -8.00 14.66 -0.49
C PRO A 32 -6.62 14.42 -1.08
N THR A 33 -6.52 13.43 -1.98
CA THR A 33 -5.30 13.10 -2.72
C THR A 33 -5.42 13.44 -4.19
N HIS A 34 -6.61 13.89 -4.61
CA HIS A 34 -6.94 14.29 -5.96
C HIS A 34 -7.53 15.71 -5.96
N ARG A 35 -7.29 16.46 -7.03
CA ARG A 35 -7.76 17.86 -7.19
C ARG A 35 -9.27 18.02 -7.17
N GLY A 36 -10.01 16.95 -7.45
CA GLY A 36 -11.47 16.87 -7.32
C GLY A 36 -11.96 16.77 -5.86
N GLY A 37 -11.07 16.80 -4.87
CA GLY A 37 -11.44 16.68 -3.45
C GLY A 37 -11.65 15.23 -2.98
N HIS A 38 -11.27 14.26 -3.82
CA HIS A 38 -11.40 12.84 -3.54
C HIS A 38 -10.15 12.27 -2.87
N THR A 39 -10.34 11.25 -2.03
CA THR A 39 -9.27 10.47 -1.42
C THR A 39 -9.22 9.12 -2.12
N LEU A 40 -8.44 9.06 -3.19
CA LEU A 40 -8.30 7.86 -4.03
C LEU A 40 -6.99 7.11 -3.76
N ASP A 41 -5.99 7.82 -3.26
CA ASP A 41 -4.70 7.26 -2.89
C ASP A 41 -4.73 6.94 -1.40
N LEU A 42 -4.58 5.66 -1.06
CA LEU A 42 -4.72 5.15 0.30
C LEU A 42 -3.37 4.63 0.79
N VAL A 43 -3.05 4.92 2.05
CA VAL A 43 -1.88 4.35 2.74
C VAL A 43 -2.36 3.77 4.06
N PHE A 44 -1.95 2.53 4.33
CA PHE A 44 -2.29 1.80 5.53
C PHE A 44 -1.04 1.38 6.29
N PHE A 45 -1.12 1.40 7.62
CA PHE A 45 -0.15 0.75 8.49
C PHE A 45 -0.79 -0.42 9.21
N SER A 46 -0.02 -1.50 9.38
CA SER A 46 -0.43 -2.57 10.28
C SER A 46 -0.40 -2.09 11.73
N GLY A 47 -1.38 -2.49 12.53
CA GLY A 47 -1.43 -2.21 13.96
C GLY A 47 -0.16 -2.66 14.68
N GLN A 48 0.46 -3.76 14.23
CA GLN A 48 1.76 -4.24 14.71
C GLN A 48 2.90 -3.24 14.46
N TRP A 49 2.85 -2.49 13.37
CA TRP A 49 3.89 -1.54 12.95
C TRP A 49 3.63 -0.13 13.47
N SER A 50 2.40 0.17 13.92
CA SER A 50 2.02 1.48 14.44
C SER A 50 2.84 1.92 15.66
N ASN A 51 3.39 0.98 16.43
CA ASN A 51 4.28 1.27 17.57
C ASN A 51 5.76 1.36 17.17
N ASP A 52 6.13 0.80 16.02
CA ASP A 52 7.52 0.75 15.54
C ASP A 52 7.88 1.94 14.64
N PHE A 53 6.86 2.53 14.00
CA PHE A 53 6.99 3.68 13.12
C PHE A 53 6.30 4.91 13.72
N ASP A 54 7.10 5.91 14.06
CA ASP A 54 6.60 7.24 14.40
C ASP A 54 6.41 8.05 13.12
N LEU A 55 5.15 8.22 12.71
CA LEU A 55 4.79 9.06 11.58
C LEU A 55 4.80 10.53 12.01
N ARG A 56 5.84 11.24 11.57
CA ARG A 56 6.10 12.64 11.94
C ARG A 56 5.25 13.61 11.15
N GLY A 57 4.89 13.24 9.92
CA GLY A 57 4.05 14.09 9.09
C GLY A 57 3.76 13.50 7.73
N ILE A 58 2.72 14.07 7.11
CA ILE A 58 2.31 13.78 5.74
C ILE A 58 2.19 15.11 5.02
N VAL A 59 2.92 15.24 3.92
CA VAL A 59 2.87 16.44 3.07
C VAL A 59 2.19 16.07 1.76
N PHE A 60 1.19 16.87 1.39
CA PHE A 60 0.45 16.77 0.14
C PHE A 60 0.92 17.92 -0.77
N SER A 61 1.61 17.59 -1.86
CA SER A 61 2.14 18.61 -2.79
C SER A 61 1.45 18.51 -4.15
N PRO A 62 0.86 19.59 -4.68
CA PRO A 62 0.29 19.55 -6.02
C PRO A 62 1.39 19.43 -7.07
N LEU A 63 1.14 18.63 -8.09
CA LEU A 63 1.98 18.54 -9.28
C LEU A 63 1.25 19.20 -10.45
N SER A 64 1.93 20.09 -11.17
CA SER A 64 1.31 20.87 -12.25
C SER A 64 0.77 20.04 -13.42
N TRP A 65 1.27 18.81 -13.55
CA TRP A 65 1.09 17.89 -14.67
C TRP A 65 0.26 16.67 -14.29
N LEU A 66 -0.20 16.59 -13.03
CA LEU A 66 -1.09 15.53 -12.54
C LEU A 66 -2.30 16.15 -11.83
N ASP A 67 -3.39 15.40 -11.85
CA ASP A 67 -4.60 15.66 -11.07
C ASP A 67 -4.54 15.03 -9.67
N HIS A 68 -3.59 14.14 -9.43
CA HIS A 68 -3.21 13.62 -8.11
C HIS A 68 -2.17 14.52 -7.41
N LEU A 69 -2.20 14.50 -6.07
CA LEU A 69 -1.22 15.13 -5.20
C LEU A 69 -0.10 14.15 -4.91
N LEU A 70 1.14 14.65 -4.90
CA LEU A 70 2.28 13.90 -4.39
C LEU A 70 2.16 13.76 -2.87
N LEU A 71 2.07 12.52 -2.41
CA LEU A 71 2.10 12.16 -1.00
C LEU A 71 3.54 11.92 -0.56
N ARG A 72 4.01 12.70 0.42
CA ARG A 72 5.28 12.46 1.08
C ARG A 72 5.04 12.16 2.55
N LEU A 73 5.38 10.96 2.97
CA LEU A 73 5.29 10.52 4.36
C LEU A 73 6.68 10.61 4.98
N ASP A 74 6.76 11.28 6.13
CA ASP A 74 7.96 11.31 6.96
C ASP A 74 7.73 10.45 8.19
N PHE A 75 8.56 9.41 8.33
CA PHE A 75 8.47 8.47 9.44
C PHE A 75 9.87 8.16 9.99
N SER A 76 9.94 7.98 11.30
CA SER A 76 11.11 7.39 11.95
C SER A 76 10.81 5.99 12.43
N ALA A 77 11.67 5.04 12.09
CA ALA A 77 11.66 3.73 12.71
C ALA A 77 12.31 3.85 14.10
N LEU A 78 11.54 3.65 15.17
CA LEU A 78 12.04 3.71 16.55
C LEU A 78 12.92 2.50 16.87
N LEU A 79 12.64 1.37 16.22
CA LEU A 79 13.47 0.19 16.24
C LEU A 79 13.44 -0.40 14.83
N LEU A 80 14.59 -0.47 14.16
CA LEU A 80 14.81 -1.57 13.22
C LEU A 80 14.73 -2.82 14.09
N HIS A 81 13.53 -3.35 14.33
CA HIS A 81 13.36 -4.72 14.78
C HIS A 81 14.01 -5.58 13.71
N ARG A 82 15.31 -5.79 13.88
CA ARG A 82 16.17 -6.75 13.19
C ARG A 82 15.69 -8.14 13.59
N ARG A 83 14.43 -8.44 13.28
CA ARG A 83 13.77 -9.68 13.62
C ARG A 83 13.90 -10.57 12.40
N GLU A 84 15.08 -11.17 12.21
CA GLU A 84 15.35 -12.31 11.31
C GLU A 84 14.76 -12.26 9.88
N ALA A 85 14.25 -11.11 9.44
CA ALA A 85 13.69 -10.90 8.13
C ALA A 85 14.83 -10.42 7.25
N GLU A 86 14.97 -11.11 6.11
CA GLU A 86 15.90 -10.73 5.05
C GLU A 86 15.88 -9.21 4.83
N PRO A 87 17.04 -8.58 4.59
CA PRO A 87 17.11 -7.16 4.29
C PRO A 87 16.09 -6.78 3.21
N ILE A 88 15.46 -5.60 3.35
CA ILE A 88 14.56 -5.05 2.33
C ILE A 88 15.29 -5.10 0.98
N ARG A 89 14.81 -5.94 0.06
CA ARG A 89 15.38 -6.08 -1.28
C ARG A 89 14.96 -4.87 -2.12
N TRP A 90 15.90 -3.99 -2.40
CA TRP A 90 15.71 -2.86 -3.30
C TRP A 90 15.96 -3.31 -4.74
N PHE A 91 14.93 -3.28 -5.58
CA PHE A 91 15.05 -3.59 -6.99
C PHE A 91 15.10 -2.30 -7.82
N ARG A 92 16.06 -2.24 -8.74
CA ARG A 92 16.15 -1.13 -9.69
C ARG A 92 15.29 -1.45 -10.89
N PRO A 93 14.62 -0.45 -11.50
CA PRO A 93 13.81 -0.64 -12.71
C PRO A 93 14.55 -1.32 -13.87
N ARG A 94 15.88 -1.25 -13.92
CA ARG A 94 16.69 -1.96 -14.91
C ARG A 94 16.54 -3.49 -14.82
N HIS A 95 16.21 -4.02 -13.64
CA HIS A 95 15.93 -5.45 -13.46
C HIS A 95 14.54 -5.83 -14.00
N LEU A 96 13.59 -4.89 -14.15
CA LEU A 96 12.29 -5.18 -14.79
C LEU A 96 12.41 -5.41 -16.30
N MET A 97 13.53 -5.00 -16.90
CA MET A 97 13.84 -5.28 -18.31
C MET A 97 14.43 -6.69 -18.53
N ASP A 98 14.72 -7.43 -17.45
CA ASP A 98 15.11 -8.84 -17.44
C ASP A 98 14.18 -9.61 -16.48
N PRO A 99 12.98 -10.00 -16.93
CA PRO A 99 11.97 -10.63 -16.07
C PRO A 99 12.50 -11.92 -15.40
N ASP A 100 13.32 -12.70 -16.10
CA ASP A 100 13.91 -13.93 -15.58
C ASP A 100 14.97 -13.66 -14.52
N GLY A 101 15.80 -12.63 -14.72
CA GLY A 101 16.77 -12.15 -13.72
C GLY A 101 16.11 -11.56 -12.49
N PHE A 102 15.02 -10.82 -12.68
CA PHE A 102 14.21 -10.28 -11.60
C PHE A 102 13.58 -11.37 -10.75
N GLN A 103 12.95 -12.37 -11.38
CA GLN A 103 12.35 -13.52 -10.69
C GLN A 103 13.40 -14.31 -9.90
N ARG A 104 14.58 -14.57 -10.48
CA ARG A 104 15.69 -15.21 -9.76
C ARG A 104 16.15 -14.39 -8.56
N SER A 105 16.13 -13.06 -8.66
CA SER A 105 16.54 -12.16 -7.58
C SER A 105 15.48 -11.97 -6.49
N LEU A 106 14.21 -12.23 -6.78
CA LEU A 106 13.14 -12.32 -5.77
C LEU A 106 13.28 -13.58 -4.90
N GLY A 107 13.97 -14.61 -5.41
CA GLY A 107 14.06 -15.94 -4.81
C GLY A 107 12.84 -16.80 -5.17
N GLY A 108 12.79 -18.03 -4.64
CA GLY A 108 11.58 -18.84 -4.73
C GLY A 108 10.45 -18.18 -3.92
N PHE A 109 9.28 -18.02 -4.52
CA PHE A 109 8.09 -17.70 -3.74
C PHE A 109 7.87 -18.83 -2.72
N PRO A 110 7.60 -18.54 -1.45
CA PRO A 110 7.26 -19.59 -0.51
C PRO A 110 6.03 -20.33 -1.05
N ASP A 111 6.03 -21.67 -0.98
CA ASP A 111 4.94 -22.52 -1.48
C ASP A 111 3.57 -22.12 -0.88
N SER A 112 3.57 -21.43 0.26
CA SER A 112 2.37 -20.87 0.90
C SER A 112 1.73 -19.67 0.17
N LEU A 113 2.45 -19.02 -0.75
CA LEU A 113 1.96 -17.89 -1.57
C LEU A 113 1.61 -18.29 -3.00
N VAL A 114 1.90 -19.54 -3.39
CA VAL A 114 1.43 -20.11 -4.65
C VAL A 114 -0.06 -20.43 -4.48
N ARG A 115 -0.91 -19.43 -4.72
CA ARG A 115 -2.33 -19.69 -4.97
C ARG A 115 -2.52 -20.13 -6.41
N GLU A 116 -3.51 -21.00 -6.59
CA GLU A 116 -4.01 -21.44 -7.88
C GLU A 116 -4.08 -20.27 -8.88
N PRO A 117 -3.66 -20.49 -10.14
CA PRO A 117 -3.69 -19.45 -11.17
C PRO A 117 -5.06 -18.76 -11.23
N ALA A 118 -5.06 -17.46 -11.55
CA ALA A 118 -6.31 -16.69 -11.69
C ALA A 118 -7.33 -17.35 -12.66
N GLU A 119 -6.84 -18.17 -13.60
CA GLU A 119 -7.64 -18.99 -14.52
C GLU A 119 -8.53 -20.04 -13.81
N SER A 120 -8.10 -20.53 -12.64
CA SER A 120 -8.85 -21.46 -11.78
C SER A 120 -10.08 -20.80 -11.13
N LEU A 121 -10.07 -19.47 -10.98
CA LEU A 121 -11.17 -18.70 -10.36
C LEU A 121 -12.29 -18.32 -11.33
N VAL A 122 -12.13 -18.60 -12.63
CA VAL A 122 -13.12 -18.25 -13.68
C VAL A 122 -14.04 -19.42 -14.04
N ALA A 123 -13.77 -20.62 -13.51
CA ALA A 123 -14.60 -21.81 -13.72
C ALA A 123 -15.56 -22.06 -12.53
N ALA A 124 -16.54 -21.18 -12.34
CA ALA A 124 -17.69 -21.41 -11.45
C ALA A 124 -19.00 -21.01 -12.14
#